data_AF-D7JC22-F1
#
_entry.id   AF-D7JC22-F1
#
_cell.length_a   1.000
_cell.length_b   1.000
_cell.length_c   1.000
_cell.angle_alpha   90.00
_cell.angle_beta   90.00
_cell.angle_gamma   90.00
#
_symmetry.space_group_name_H-M   'P 1'
#
loop_
_entity.id
_entity.type
_entity.pdbx_description
1 polymer ?
#
loop_
_entity_poly.entity_id
_entity_poly.type
_entity_poly.pdbx_seq_one_letter_code
_entity_poly.pdbx_strand_id
1 'polypeptide(L)'
;MGIIVLNQHEYQEIFRILNVTIGYIDKIASGFYGTEETALALLLGFKENKTLDQLSQIRYILQIAMEKQLSNQEYDEIIEKEVEIWKPPYDSSKEELLDMIRE
;
A
#
# COMPACT_ATOMS: atom_id res chain seq x y z
N MET A 1 -15.17 -17.59 10.45
CA MET A 1 -14.62 -16.52 9.60
C MET A 1 -15.10 -16.79 8.18
N GLY A 2 -16.01 -15.97 7.67
CA GLY A 2 -16.52 -16.10 6.30
C GLY A 2 -15.39 -15.95 5.28
N ILE A 3 -15.46 -16.72 4.19
CA ILE A 3 -14.55 -16.53 3.05
C ILE A 3 -15.12 -15.39 2.20
N ILE A 4 -14.40 -14.29 2.08
CA ILE A 4 -14.76 -13.20 1.16
C ILE A 4 -14.46 -13.66 -0.26
N VAL A 5 -15.47 -13.69 -1.12
CA VAL A 5 -15.34 -14.07 -2.52
C VAL A 5 -15.37 -12.82 -3.39
N LEU A 6 -14.31 -12.60 -4.16
CA LEU A 6 -14.26 -11.54 -5.16
C LEU A 6 -14.80 -12.06 -6.49
N ASN A 7 -15.48 -11.21 -7.25
CA ASN A 7 -15.82 -11.53 -8.63
C ASN A 7 -14.59 -11.39 -9.55
N GLN A 8 -14.70 -11.92 -10.78
CA GLN A 8 -13.59 -11.94 -11.73
C GLN A 8 -13.02 -10.54 -12.02
N HIS A 9 -13.88 -9.53 -12.15
CA HIS A 9 -13.45 -8.16 -12.44
C HIS A 9 -12.71 -7.53 -11.24
N GLU A 10 -13.25 -7.70 -10.03
CA GLU A 10 -12.59 -7.24 -8.79
C GLU A 10 -11.21 -7.87 -8.62
N TYR A 11 -11.09 -9.19 -8.85
CA TYR A 11 -9.81 -9.88 -8.81
C TYR A 11 -8.83 -9.36 -9.86
N GLN A 12 -9.27 -9.23 -11.12
CA GLN A 12 -8.43 -8.74 -12.21
C GLN A 12 -7.91 -7.33 -11.95
N GLU A 13 -8.76 -6.46 -11.40
CA GLU A 13 -8.37 -5.08 -11.12
C GLU A 13 -7.35 -5.00 -9.97
N ILE A 14 -7.58 -5.72 -8.87
CA ILE A 14 -6.61 -5.81 -7.77
C ILE A 14 -5.28 -6.37 -8.28
N PHE A 15 -5.31 -7.47 -9.04
CA PHE A 15 -4.11 -8.10 -9.59
C PHE A 15 -3.34 -7.16 -10.52
N ARG A 16 -4.05 -6.42 -11.38
CA ARG A 16 -3.43 -5.42 -12.28
C ARG A 16 -2.73 -4.33 -11.49
N ILE A 17 -3.40 -3.76 -10.47
CA ILE A 17 -2.84 -2.69 -9.64
C ILE A 17 -1.60 -3.18 -8.89
N LEU A 18 -1.66 -4.37 -8.29
CA LEU A 18 -0.55 -4.96 -7.56
C LEU A 18 0.65 -5.23 -8.48
N ASN A 19 0.44 -5.79 -9.68
CA ASN A 19 1.53 -6.05 -10.62
C ASN A 19 2.24 -4.78 -11.08
N VAL A 20 1.49 -3.71 -11.32
CA VAL A 20 2.10 -2.41 -11.67
C VAL A 20 2.90 -1.89 -10.47
N THR A 21 2.28 -1.87 -9.29
CA THR A 21 2.89 -1.32 -8.07
C THR A 21 4.17 -2.06 -7.69
N ILE A 22 4.09 -3.37 -7.52
CA ILE A 22 5.23 -4.22 -7.17
C ILE A 22 6.27 -4.20 -8.30
N GLY A 23 5.82 -4.27 -9.56
CA GLY A 23 6.72 -4.36 -10.71
C GLY A 23 7.64 -3.14 -10.88
N TYR A 24 7.20 -1.93 -10.55
CA TYR A 24 8.11 -0.77 -10.56
C TYR A 24 8.96 -0.69 -9.29
N ILE A 25 8.41 -1.08 -8.12
CA ILE A 25 9.16 -1.11 -6.85
C ILE A 25 10.37 -2.06 -6.99
N ASP A 26 10.16 -3.27 -7.52
CA ASP A 26 11.22 -4.26 -7.73
C ASP A 26 12.31 -3.74 -8.68
N LYS A 27 11.92 -3.03 -9.75
CA LYS A 27 12.87 -2.42 -10.68
C LYS A 27 13.69 -1.31 -10.04
N ILE A 28 13.09 -0.51 -9.16
CA ILE A 28 13.80 0.53 -8.41
C ILE A 28 14.75 -0.12 -7.40
N ALA A 29 14.26 -1.07 -6.61
CA ALA A 29 15.04 -1.75 -5.58
C ALA A 29 16.25 -2.52 -6.16
N SER A 30 16.15 -3.03 -7.37
CA SER A 30 17.26 -3.72 -8.07
C SER A 30 18.13 -2.81 -8.94
N GLY A 31 17.69 -1.58 -9.22
CA GLY A 31 18.34 -0.67 -10.16
C GLY A 31 19.24 0.38 -9.50
N PHE A 32 19.09 0.60 -8.20
CA PHE A 32 19.86 1.57 -7.42
C PHE A 32 20.75 0.85 -6.39
N TYR A 33 21.95 1.39 -6.14
CA TYR A 33 22.95 0.79 -5.25
C TYR A 33 23.15 1.54 -3.92
N GLY A 34 22.68 2.79 -3.84
CA GLY A 34 22.71 3.60 -2.62
C GLY A 34 21.34 3.69 -1.95
N THR A 35 21.31 3.64 -0.63
CA THR A 35 20.07 3.62 0.17
C THR A 35 19.25 4.88 -0.03
N GLU A 36 19.93 6.04 -0.08
CA GLU A 36 19.29 7.34 -0.29
C GLU A 36 18.69 7.48 -1.70
N GLU A 37 19.45 7.12 -2.74
CA GLU A 37 18.98 7.19 -4.12
C GLU A 37 17.82 6.23 -4.35
N THR A 38 17.86 5.04 -3.74
CA THR A 38 16.75 4.07 -3.79
C THR A 38 15.50 4.64 -3.14
N ALA A 39 15.61 5.25 -1.96
CA ALA A 39 14.48 5.84 -1.25
C ALA A 39 13.86 7.02 -2.04
N LEU A 40 14.69 7.90 -2.60
CA LEU A 40 14.24 9.00 -3.45
C LEU A 40 13.57 8.51 -4.74
N ALA A 41 14.13 7.48 -5.36
CA ALA A 41 13.55 6.85 -6.55
C ALA A 41 12.19 6.21 -6.23
N LEU A 42 12.04 5.53 -5.09
CA LEU A 42 10.77 4.98 -4.62
C LEU A 42 9.73 6.08 -4.41
N LEU A 43 10.10 7.18 -3.75
CA LEU A 43 9.21 8.33 -3.54
C LEU A 43 8.73 8.93 -4.87
N LEU A 44 9.65 9.12 -5.82
CA LEU A 44 9.30 9.59 -7.16
C LEU A 44 8.40 8.59 -7.89
N GLY A 45 8.71 7.28 -7.81
CA GLY A 45 7.91 6.22 -8.38
C GLY A 45 6.48 6.20 -7.84
N PHE A 46 6.31 6.39 -6.52
CA PHE A 46 5.00 6.47 -5.86
C PHE A 46 4.19 7.64 -6.39
N LYS A 47 4.83 8.80 -6.57
CA LYS A 47 4.21 10.01 -7.11
C LYS A 47 3.78 9.80 -8.56
N GLU A 48 4.70 9.38 -9.43
CA GLU A 48 4.44 9.24 -10.88
C GLU A 48 3.39 8.16 -11.19
N ASN A 49 3.38 7.07 -10.43
CA ASN A 49 2.40 5.99 -10.59
C ASN A 49 1.10 6.19 -9.80
N LYS A 50 0.96 7.30 -9.05
CA LYS A 50 -0.18 7.56 -8.17
C LYS A 50 -0.47 6.37 -7.23
N THR A 51 0.58 5.83 -6.63
CA THR A 51 0.50 4.57 -5.89
C THR A 51 -0.46 4.64 -4.69
N LEU A 52 -0.58 5.81 -4.04
CA LEU A 52 -1.56 5.97 -2.96
C LEU A 52 -3.01 5.86 -3.46
N ASP A 53 -3.32 6.39 -4.64
CA ASP A 53 -4.66 6.26 -5.24
C ASP A 53 -4.94 4.80 -5.60
N GLN A 54 -3.94 4.12 -6.17
CA GLN A 54 -3.98 2.70 -6.52
C GLN A 54 -4.24 1.80 -5.30
N LEU A 55 -3.51 2.00 -4.20
CA LEU A 55 -3.70 1.26 -2.96
C LEU A 55 -5.06 1.58 -2.31
N SER A 56 -5.49 2.84 -2.39
CA SER A 56 -6.83 3.25 -1.93
C SER A 56 -7.94 2.56 -2.74
N GLN A 57 -7.74 2.39 -4.04
CA GLN A 57 -8.68 1.67 -4.91
C GLN A 57 -8.77 0.19 -4.55
N ILE A 58 -7.64 -0.48 -4.28
CA ILE A 58 -7.63 -1.87 -3.78
C ILE A 58 -8.44 -1.95 -2.48
N ARG A 59 -8.14 -1.07 -1.51
CA ARG A 59 -8.86 -1.04 -0.22
C ARG A 59 -10.36 -0.87 -0.42
N TYR A 60 -10.77 0.03 -1.31
CA TYR A 60 -12.18 0.28 -1.63
C TYR A 60 -12.87 -0.96 -2.22
N ILE A 61 -12.24 -1.66 -3.17
CA ILE A 61 -12.79 -2.89 -3.75
C ILE A 61 -13.00 -3.94 -2.66
N LEU A 62 -11.99 -4.15 -1.81
CA LEU A 62 -12.06 -5.12 -0.71
C LEU A 62 -13.13 -4.73 0.30
N GLN A 63 -13.24 -3.45 0.66
CA GLN A 63 -14.24 -2.95 1.58
C GLN A 63 -15.66 -3.22 1.09
N ILE A 64 -15.96 -2.91 -0.17
CA ILE A 64 -17.27 -3.20 -0.76
C ILE A 64 -17.56 -4.70 -0.76
N ALA A 65 -16.57 -5.53 -1.09
CA ALA A 65 -16.74 -6.97 -1.10
C ALA A 65 -17.06 -7.51 0.30
N MET A 66 -16.42 -6.95 1.34
CA MET A 66 -16.68 -7.27 2.74
C MET A 66 -18.08 -6.83 3.17
N GLU A 67 -18.46 -5.57 2.94
CA GLU A 67 -19.77 -5.03 3.32
C GLU A 67 -20.95 -5.79 2.69
N LYS A 68 -20.75 -6.37 1.50
CA LYS A 68 -21.78 -7.19 0.83
C LYS A 68 -21.93 -8.60 1.39
N GLN A 69 -20.90 -9.14 2.04
CA GLN A 69 -20.81 -10.57 2.36
C GLN A 69 -20.74 -10.86 3.86
N LEU A 70 -20.30 -9.89 4.66
CA LEU A 70 -20.14 -10.02 6.10
C LEU A 70 -21.31 -9.37 6.83
N SER A 71 -21.63 -9.90 8.00
CA SER A 71 -22.43 -9.17 8.98
C SER A 71 -21.62 -7.99 9.54
N ASN A 72 -22.31 -6.98 10.08
CA ASN A 72 -21.66 -5.82 10.72
C ASN A 72 -20.66 -6.28 11.80
N GLN A 73 -21.04 -7.27 12.60
CA GLN A 73 -20.15 -7.82 13.64
C GLN A 73 -18.87 -8.42 13.04
N GLU A 74 -18.98 -9.23 11.98
CA GLU A 74 -17.81 -9.82 11.32
C GLU A 74 -16.92 -8.75 10.66
N TYR A 75 -17.52 -7.69 10.13
CA TYR A 75 -16.79 -6.57 9.57
C TYR A 75 -16.04 -5.80 10.66
N ASP A 76 -16.72 -5.45 11.75
CA ASP A 76 -16.17 -4.74 12.90
C ASP A 76 -14.99 -5.52 13.51
N GLU A 77 -15.14 -6.84 13.70
CA GLU A 77 -14.05 -7.71 14.16
C GLU A 77 -12.82 -7.74 13.23
N ILE A 78 -12.97 -7.42 11.94
CA ILE A 78 -11.84 -7.33 10.99
C ILE A 78 -11.18 -5.95 11.06
N ILE A 79 -11.95 -4.87 11.13
CA ILE A 79 -11.42 -3.50 11.14
C ILE A 79 -10.89 -3.06 12.51
N GLU A 80 -11.41 -3.64 13.60
CA GLU A 80 -10.98 -3.36 14.97
C GLU A 80 -9.70 -4.12 15.36
N LYS A 81 -9.23 -5.04 14.53
CA LYS A 81 -7.89 -5.63 14.75
C LYS A 81 -6.86 -4.53 14.65
N GLU A 82 -6.33 -4.16 15.82
CA GLU A 82 -5.28 -3.15 15.92
C GLU A 82 -4.12 -3.51 15.01
N VAL A 83 -3.92 -2.69 13.98
CA VAL A 83 -2.70 -2.69 13.19
C VAL A 83 -1.85 -1.58 13.79
N GLU A 84 -0.64 -1.92 14.21
CA GLU A 84 0.33 -0.90 14.63
C GLU A 84 0.64 -0.01 13.42
N ILE A 85 0.13 1.22 13.43
CA ILE A 85 0.36 2.19 12.36
C ILE A 85 1.66 2.91 12.68
N TRP A 86 2.64 2.79 11.79
CA TRP A 86 3.87 3.60 11.85
C TRP A 86 3.51 5.09 11.86
N LYS A 87 4.01 5.82 12.86
CA LYS A 87 3.75 7.25 13.01
C LYS A 87 4.72 8.05 12.15
N PRO A 88 4.22 8.88 11.22
CA PRO A 88 5.10 9.73 10.43
C PRO A 88 5.86 10.71 11.32
N PRO A 89 7.16 10.95 11.07
CA PRO A 89 7.96 11.94 11.79
C PRO A 89 7.61 13.36 11.30
N TYR A 90 6.42 13.84 11.68
CA TYR A 90 5.87 15.13 11.21
C TYR A 90 6.76 16.34 11.49
N ASP A 91 7.59 16.26 12.52
CA ASP A 91 8.46 17.35 12.99
C ASP A 91 9.89 17.28 12.41
N SER A 92 10.18 16.32 11.53
CA SER A 92 11.52 16.15 10.95
C SER A 92 11.74 16.99 9.70
N SER A 93 12.93 17.60 9.61
CA SER A 93 13.47 18.26 8.42
C SER A 93 13.85 17.27 7.33
N LYS A 94 14.13 17.79 6.13
CA LYS A 94 14.60 16.95 5.01
C LYS A 94 15.89 16.21 5.37
N GLU A 95 16.85 16.89 5.97
CA GLU A 95 18.15 16.33 6.34
C GLU A 95 17.98 15.23 7.39
N GLU A 96 17.13 15.43 8.40
CA GLU A 96 16.82 14.41 9.41
C GLU A 96 16.14 13.18 8.81
N LEU A 97 15.23 13.36 7.84
CA LEU A 97 14.62 12.24 7.11
C LEU A 97 15.65 11.45 6.29
N LEU A 98 16.63 12.13 5.70
CA LEU A 98 17.70 11.46 4.95
C LEU A 98 18.65 10.71 5.87
N ASP A 99 18.94 11.23 7.05
CA ASP A 99 19.76 10.52 8.04
C ASP A 99 19.05 9.25 8.53
N MET A 100 17.73 9.30 8.78
CA MET A 100 16.92 8.10 9.11
C MET A 100 16.93 7.01 8.03
N ILE A 101 17.18 7.37 6.76
CA ILE A 101 17.27 6.42 5.64
C ILE A 101 18.65 5.78 5.55
N ARG A 102 19.70 6.45 6.03
CA ARG A 102 21.09 6.00 5.93
C ARG A 102 21.49 5.03 7.05
N GLU A 103 20.77 5.04 8.16
CA GLU A 103 20.91 4.13 9.31
C GLU A 103 20.47 2.70 8.98
#